data_AF-A0A354YXM0-F1
#
_entry.id   AF-A0A354YXM0-F1
#
_cell.length_a   1.000
_cell.length_b   1.000
_cell.length_c   1.000
_cell.angle_alpha   90.00
_cell.angle_beta   90.00
_cell.angle_gamma   90.00
#
_symmetry.space_group_name_H-M   'P 1'
#
loop_
_entity.id
_entity.type
_entity.pdbx_description
1 polymer ?
#
loop_
_entity_poly.entity_id
_entity_poly.type
_entity_poly.pdbx_seq_one_letter_code
_entity_poly.pdbx_strand_id
1 'polypeptide(L)'
;MTTMNKSLIHLLLVCCGTGCVANGAREVYQALKDNLTSDDKAVLAATTSARATGCHGLCAQGPFVRILPEDITYCRVKAADIPEIVEKTLKQGEVVKRLLFRDRQKKALVQGQNDIPFYRRQTRVALRNVGLIDPSSLQDYLERGGYRALEKSLLDMRPEQVIEEIIKSGLRGRGGGGFPAGLKWKACAATPAQPRYIICNGDEG
;
A
#
# COMPACT_ATOMS: atom_id res chain seq x y z
N MET A 1 28.82 26.58 -8.44
CA MET A 1 29.25 25.27 -7.91
C MET A 1 28.00 24.49 -7.53
N THR A 2 27.47 23.76 -8.50
CA THR A 2 26.24 23.00 -8.36
C THR A 2 26.59 21.68 -7.68
N THR A 3 26.27 21.57 -6.40
CA THR A 3 26.29 20.29 -5.68
C THR A 3 25.42 19.30 -6.42
N MET A 4 26.04 18.33 -7.11
CA MET A 4 25.35 17.12 -7.55
C MET A 4 24.79 16.45 -6.30
N ASN A 5 23.48 16.60 -6.13
CA ASN A 5 22.73 16.06 -5.02
C ASN A 5 22.89 14.53 -5.03
N LYS A 6 23.12 13.93 -3.86
CA LYS A 6 23.09 12.46 -3.68
C LYS A 6 21.87 11.94 -4.44
N SER A 7 22.07 11.00 -5.36
CA SER A 7 21.02 10.39 -6.16
C SER A 7 19.99 9.73 -5.24
N LEU A 8 18.95 10.48 -4.87
CA LEU A 8 17.81 9.96 -4.12
C LEU A 8 17.09 8.96 -5.02
N ILE A 9 16.90 7.75 -4.52
CA ILE A 9 16.13 6.73 -5.24
C ILE A 9 14.65 7.07 -5.05
N HIS A 10 14.00 7.56 -6.10
CA HIS A 10 12.57 7.80 -6.15
C HIS A 10 11.80 6.48 -6.18
N LEU A 11 10.83 6.33 -5.28
CA LEU A 11 9.90 5.20 -5.30
C LEU A 11 8.52 5.67 -5.77
N LEU A 12 8.15 5.19 -6.95
CA LEU A 12 6.88 5.45 -7.60
C LEU A 12 5.89 4.33 -7.27
N LEU A 13 4.84 4.66 -6.53
CA LEU A 13 3.82 3.71 -6.10
C LEU A 13 2.54 3.99 -6.88
N VAL A 14 2.19 3.09 -7.80
CA VAL A 14 0.97 3.20 -8.61
C VAL A 14 -0.13 2.36 -7.98
N CYS A 15 -1.30 2.92 -7.75
CA CYS A 15 -2.43 2.17 -7.19
C CYS A 15 -3.07 1.29 -8.28
N CYS A 16 -2.83 -0.02 -8.21
CA CYS A 16 -3.34 -1.03 -9.15
C CYS A 16 -4.43 -1.93 -8.53
N GLY A 17 -5.15 -1.43 -7.51
CA GLY A 17 -6.38 -2.07 -7.04
C GLY A 17 -7.48 -2.06 -8.11
N THR A 18 -8.46 -2.96 -8.00
CA THR A 18 -9.52 -3.19 -9.01
C THR A 18 -10.21 -1.90 -9.48
N GLY A 19 -10.63 -1.03 -8.56
CA GLY A 19 -11.26 0.25 -8.91
C GLY A 19 -10.33 1.22 -9.66
N CYS A 20 -9.03 1.18 -9.44
CA CYS A 20 -8.07 1.99 -10.19
C CYS A 20 -7.73 1.35 -11.54
N VAL A 21 -7.62 0.01 -11.60
CA VAL A 21 -7.45 -0.74 -12.86
C VAL A 21 -8.60 -0.44 -13.81
N ALA A 22 -9.84 -0.46 -13.32
CA ALA A 22 -11.01 -0.07 -14.09
C ALA A 22 -10.97 1.39 -14.62
N ASN A 23 -10.13 2.24 -14.03
CA ASN A 23 -9.95 3.64 -14.40
C ASN A 23 -8.65 3.92 -15.18
N GLY A 24 -7.94 2.87 -15.64
CA GLY A 24 -6.75 2.99 -16.48
C GLY A 24 -5.41 2.91 -15.74
N ALA A 25 -5.36 2.35 -14.53
CA ALA A 25 -4.13 2.31 -13.74
C ALA A 25 -3.03 1.42 -14.33
N ARG A 26 -3.38 0.39 -15.11
CA ARG A 26 -2.36 -0.49 -15.73
C ARG A 26 -1.60 0.25 -16.82
N GLU A 27 -2.31 1.06 -17.58
CA GLU A 27 -1.79 1.93 -18.63
C GLU A 27 -0.91 3.02 -18.03
N VAL A 28 -1.32 3.60 -16.88
CA VAL A 28 -0.48 4.53 -16.10
C VAL A 28 0.81 3.86 -15.65
N TYR A 29 0.74 2.65 -15.09
CA TYR A 29 1.91 1.92 -14.63
C TYR A 29 2.85 1.53 -15.78
N GLN A 30 2.29 1.04 -16.89
CA GLN A 30 3.07 0.68 -18.06
C GLN A 30 3.75 1.90 -18.69
N ALA A 31 3.00 3.00 -18.88
CA ALA A 31 3.56 4.25 -19.39
C ALA A 31 4.69 4.79 -18.51
N LEU A 32 4.58 4.64 -17.17
CA LEU A 32 5.67 4.95 -16.26
C LEU A 32 6.89 4.07 -16.51
N LYS A 33 6.72 2.75 -16.58
CA LYS A 33 7.84 1.82 -16.85
C LYS A 33 8.53 2.13 -18.17
N ASP A 34 7.76 2.31 -19.25
CA ASP A 34 8.31 2.61 -20.58
C ASP A 34 9.09 3.92 -20.60
N ASN A 35 8.61 4.92 -19.84
CA ASN A 35 9.31 6.19 -19.69
C ASN A 35 10.53 6.13 -18.76
N LEU A 36 10.72 5.06 -17.99
CA LEU A 36 11.91 4.87 -17.15
C LEU A 36 12.99 4.05 -17.85
N THR A 37 12.64 3.23 -18.85
CA THR A 37 13.56 2.30 -19.52
C THR A 37 14.11 2.78 -20.87
N SER A 38 13.71 3.97 -21.36
CA SER A 38 14.21 4.47 -22.65
C SER A 38 15.66 5.00 -22.58
N ASP A 39 16.44 4.76 -23.65
CA ASP A 39 17.91 4.87 -23.72
C ASP A 39 18.52 6.23 -23.29
N ASP A 40 17.77 7.34 -23.36
CA ASP A 40 18.20 8.67 -22.89
C ASP A 40 18.13 8.87 -21.36
N LYS A 41 17.82 7.82 -20.58
CA LYS A 41 17.42 7.94 -19.16
C LYS A 41 18.16 6.99 -18.20
N ALA A 42 19.40 6.62 -18.50
CA ALA A 42 20.23 5.76 -17.65
C ALA A 42 20.33 6.23 -16.17
N VAL A 43 20.26 7.55 -15.92
CA VAL A 43 20.25 8.11 -14.56
C VAL A 43 18.91 7.87 -13.85
N LEU A 44 17.78 8.07 -14.53
CA LEU A 44 16.45 7.86 -13.93
C LEU A 44 16.17 6.38 -13.65
N ALA A 45 16.61 5.47 -14.51
CA ALA A 45 16.48 4.02 -14.29
C ALA A 45 17.29 3.54 -13.06
N ALA A 46 18.47 4.15 -12.82
CA ALA A 46 19.30 3.84 -11.66
C ALA A 46 18.77 4.45 -10.36
N THR A 47 17.97 5.51 -10.45
CA THR A 47 17.47 6.27 -9.28
C THR A 47 15.96 6.23 -9.14
N THR A 48 15.23 5.40 -9.88
CA THR A 48 13.76 5.35 -9.79
C THR A 48 13.25 3.92 -9.90
N SER A 49 12.46 3.51 -8.93
CA SER A 49 11.75 2.22 -8.95
C SER A 49 10.24 2.48 -9.00
N ALA A 50 9.52 1.71 -9.82
CA ALA A 50 8.07 1.74 -9.88
C ALA A 50 7.48 0.43 -9.34
N ARG A 51 6.47 0.53 -8.47
CA ARG A 51 5.74 -0.60 -7.90
C ARG A 51 4.25 -0.49 -8.18
N ALA A 52 3.66 -1.58 -8.65
CA ALA A 52 2.21 -1.73 -8.74
C ALA A 52 1.68 -2.12 -7.35
N THR A 53 1.13 -1.16 -6.62
CA THR A 53 0.61 -1.37 -5.27
C THR A 53 -0.86 -1.79 -5.25
N GLY A 54 -1.33 -2.30 -4.11
CA GLY A 54 -2.75 -2.57 -3.87
C GLY A 54 -3.63 -1.30 -3.83
N CYS A 55 -4.92 -1.46 -3.54
CA CYS A 55 -5.90 -0.36 -3.50
C CYS A 55 -5.61 0.66 -2.38
N HIS A 56 -5.48 1.95 -2.67
CA HIS A 56 -5.23 2.95 -1.62
C HIS A 56 -6.47 3.26 -0.77
N GLY A 57 -7.68 2.95 -1.24
CA GLY A 57 -8.93 3.07 -0.49
C GLY A 57 -9.82 4.24 -0.92
N LEU A 58 -9.25 5.36 -1.37
CA LEU A 58 -10.02 6.50 -1.90
C LEU A 58 -10.27 6.35 -3.42
N CYS A 59 -11.03 5.33 -3.82
CA CYS A 59 -11.22 4.98 -5.24
C CYS A 59 -11.73 6.14 -6.11
N ALA A 60 -12.54 7.06 -5.55
CA ALA A 60 -13.08 8.24 -6.27
C ALA A 60 -12.00 9.25 -6.73
N GLN A 61 -10.75 9.09 -6.28
CA GLN A 61 -9.60 9.91 -6.68
C GLN A 61 -8.50 9.09 -7.36
N GLY A 62 -8.72 7.80 -7.60
CA GLY A 62 -7.78 6.97 -8.36
C GLY A 62 -7.85 7.22 -9.88
N PRO A 63 -6.88 6.74 -10.67
CA PRO A 63 -5.62 6.11 -10.25
C PRO A 63 -4.69 7.06 -9.50
N PHE A 64 -3.94 6.52 -8.56
CA PHE A 64 -2.94 7.27 -7.80
C PHE A 64 -1.53 6.96 -8.28
N VAL A 65 -0.68 7.98 -8.31
CA VAL A 65 0.77 7.85 -8.39
C VAL A 65 1.37 8.57 -7.19
N ARG A 66 2.02 7.82 -6.30
CA ARG A 66 2.75 8.41 -5.17
C ARG A 66 4.24 8.38 -5.43
N ILE A 67 4.93 9.43 -5.01
CA ILE A 67 6.37 9.60 -5.18
C ILE A 67 6.99 9.81 -3.81
N LEU A 68 7.91 8.92 -3.44
CA LEU A 68 8.71 9.01 -2.22
C LEU A 68 10.17 9.31 -2.61
N PRO A 69 10.95 10.03 -1.76
CA PRO A 69 10.62 10.48 -0.39
C PRO A 69 9.82 11.79 -0.27
N GLU A 70 9.53 12.50 -1.36
CA GLU A 70 8.90 13.83 -1.36
C GLU A 70 7.43 13.83 -0.91
N ASP A 71 6.86 12.66 -0.63
CA ASP A 71 5.45 12.40 -0.29
C ASP A 71 4.49 13.14 -1.22
N ILE A 72 4.71 13.05 -2.54
CA ILE A 72 3.81 13.61 -3.53
C ILE A 72 2.75 12.56 -3.88
N THR A 73 1.47 12.92 -3.82
CA THR A 73 0.35 12.06 -4.23
C THR A 73 -0.44 12.71 -5.36
N TYR A 74 -0.28 12.18 -6.57
CA TYR A 74 -1.10 12.55 -7.72
C TYR A 74 -2.36 11.70 -7.77
N CYS A 75 -3.49 12.36 -8.03
CA CYS A 75 -4.83 11.82 -8.09
C CYS A 75 -5.34 11.83 -9.53
N ARG A 76 -6.21 10.88 -9.86
CA ARG A 76 -6.90 10.76 -11.17
C ARG A 76 -5.93 10.75 -12.35
N VAL A 77 -4.74 10.20 -12.15
CA VAL A 77 -3.68 10.17 -13.16
C VAL A 77 -4.13 9.32 -14.35
N LYS A 78 -3.88 9.83 -15.55
CA LYS A 78 -4.04 9.12 -16.82
C LYS A 78 -2.68 8.86 -17.45
N ALA A 79 -2.60 7.87 -18.34
CA ALA A 79 -1.35 7.56 -19.05
C ALA A 79 -0.79 8.79 -19.79
N ALA A 80 -1.66 9.65 -20.31
CA ALA A 80 -1.29 10.90 -20.96
C ALA A 80 -0.64 11.95 -20.03
N ASP A 81 -0.80 11.82 -18.71
CA ASP A 81 -0.16 12.71 -17.73
C ASP A 81 1.29 12.30 -17.42
N ILE A 82 1.70 11.07 -17.77
CA ILE A 82 3.01 10.54 -17.41
C ILE A 82 4.18 11.36 -17.99
N PRO A 83 4.16 11.80 -19.26
CA PRO A 83 5.22 12.67 -19.78
C PRO A 83 5.40 13.96 -18.96
N GLU A 84 4.30 14.58 -18.50
CA GLU A 84 4.37 15.79 -17.66
C GLU A 84 4.96 15.47 -16.28
N ILE A 85 4.55 14.36 -15.65
CA ILE A 85 5.07 13.93 -14.34
C ILE A 85 6.58 13.64 -14.41
N VAL A 86 7.03 12.95 -15.46
CA VAL A 86 8.44 12.62 -15.64
C VAL A 86 9.26 13.89 -15.84
N GLU A 87 8.81 14.79 -16.71
CA GLU A 87 9.54 16.02 -17.02
C GLU A 87 9.56 16.99 -15.83
N LYS A 88 8.40 17.34 -15.28
CA LYS A 88 8.32 18.33 -14.21
C LYS A 88 8.77 17.76 -12.87
N THR A 89 8.27 16.59 -12.48
CA THR A 89 8.50 16.10 -11.11
C THR A 89 9.80 15.33 -10.99
N LEU A 90 10.05 14.36 -11.87
CA LEU A 90 11.22 13.49 -11.71
C LEU A 90 12.53 14.17 -12.15
N LYS A 91 12.51 15.00 -13.21
CA LYS A 91 13.71 15.71 -13.67
C LYS A 91 13.90 17.08 -13.03
N GLN A 92 12.84 17.88 -12.91
CA GLN A 92 12.94 19.27 -12.45
C GLN A 92 12.61 19.45 -10.96
N GLY A 93 12.05 18.44 -10.29
CA GLY A 93 11.64 18.53 -8.88
C GLY A 93 10.37 19.36 -8.66
N GLU A 94 9.63 19.68 -9.71
CA GLU A 94 8.43 20.51 -9.67
C GLU A 94 7.15 19.68 -9.51
N VAL A 95 6.22 20.17 -8.70
CA VAL A 95 4.94 19.51 -8.43
C VAL A 95 3.89 19.89 -9.47
N VAL A 96 3.27 18.89 -10.10
CA VAL A 96 2.15 19.06 -11.03
C VAL A 96 0.87 19.38 -10.25
N LYS A 97 0.68 20.66 -9.91
CA LYS A 97 -0.41 21.15 -9.03
C LYS A 97 -1.82 20.69 -9.45
N ARG A 98 -2.09 20.55 -10.76
CA ARG A 98 -3.41 20.12 -11.27
C ARG A 98 -3.76 18.68 -10.88
N LEU A 99 -2.75 17.85 -10.60
CA LEU A 99 -2.91 16.43 -10.22
C LEU A 99 -2.96 16.24 -8.71
N LEU A 100 -2.70 17.27 -7.91
CA LEU A 100 -2.79 17.17 -6.45
C LEU A 100 -4.23 17.02 -5.97
N PHE A 101 -4.40 16.41 -4.80
CA PHE A 101 -5.70 16.33 -4.15
C PHE A 101 -6.19 17.74 -3.80
N ARG A 102 -7.45 18.05 -4.15
CA ARG A 102 -8.08 19.32 -3.82
C ARG A 102 -9.02 19.16 -2.64
N ASP A 103 -8.64 19.71 -1.50
CA ASP A 103 -9.53 19.81 -0.33
C ASP A 103 -10.57 20.91 -0.58
N ARG A 104 -11.83 20.51 -0.79
CA ARG A 104 -12.94 21.44 -1.04
C ARG A 104 -13.30 22.28 0.17
N GLN A 105 -13.08 21.78 1.39
CA GLN A 105 -13.40 22.50 2.62
C GLN A 105 -12.38 23.61 2.88
N LYS A 106 -11.09 23.29 2.71
CA LYS A 106 -9.99 24.25 2.94
C LYS A 106 -9.60 25.06 1.71
N LYS A 107 -10.18 24.77 0.54
CA LYS A 107 -9.81 25.34 -0.76
C LYS A 107 -8.30 25.25 -1.04
N ALA A 108 -7.67 24.16 -0.58
CA ALA A 108 -6.23 23.96 -0.62
C ALA A 108 -5.86 22.73 -1.47
N LEU A 109 -4.65 22.76 -2.04
CA LEU A 109 -4.02 21.59 -2.66
C LEU A 109 -3.22 20.84 -1.59
N VAL A 110 -3.32 19.53 -1.59
CA VAL A 110 -2.65 18.64 -0.64
C VAL A 110 -1.67 17.76 -1.40
N GLN A 111 -0.40 17.79 -0.99
CA GLN A 111 0.67 17.01 -1.59
C GLN A 111 0.77 15.61 -0.99
N GLY A 112 0.89 15.54 0.35
CA GLY A 112 1.08 14.31 1.12
C GLY A 112 -0.17 13.45 1.21
N GLN A 113 -0.03 12.13 1.07
CA GLN A 113 -1.16 11.22 1.27
C GLN A 113 -1.71 11.34 2.69
N ASN A 114 -0.83 11.43 3.68
CA ASN A 114 -1.20 11.48 5.09
C ASN A 114 -1.92 12.78 5.47
N ASP A 115 -1.79 13.83 4.67
CA ASP A 115 -2.46 15.11 4.87
C ASP A 115 -3.86 15.17 4.27
N ILE A 116 -4.20 14.24 3.36
CA ILE A 116 -5.54 14.15 2.78
C ILE A 116 -6.52 13.78 3.91
N PRO A 117 -7.62 14.53 4.11
CA PRO A 117 -8.55 14.32 5.22
C PRO A 117 -9.10 12.88 5.33
N PHE A 118 -9.26 12.20 4.19
CA PHE A 118 -9.66 10.80 4.14
C PHE A 118 -8.69 9.88 4.90
N TYR A 119 -7.38 10.03 4.69
CA TYR A 119 -6.37 9.17 5.30
C TYR A 119 -5.99 9.63 6.71
N ARG A 120 -5.89 10.94 6.94
CA ARG A 120 -5.44 11.54 8.21
C ARG A 120 -6.23 11.07 9.44
N ARG A 121 -7.51 10.71 9.26
CA ARG A 121 -8.42 10.31 10.33
C ARG A 121 -8.48 8.79 10.55
N GLN A 122 -7.64 8.01 9.87
CA GLN A 122 -7.66 6.55 9.93
C GLN A 122 -6.51 6.01 10.78
N THR A 123 -6.80 5.03 11.62
CA THR A 123 -5.78 4.16 12.21
C THR A 123 -5.72 2.86 11.41
N ARG A 124 -4.73 2.75 10.52
CA ARG A 124 -4.62 1.59 9.61
C ARG A 124 -3.75 0.51 10.26
N VAL A 125 -4.35 -0.40 11.03
CA VAL A 125 -3.60 -1.53 11.65
C VAL A 125 -3.42 -2.67 10.65
N ALA A 126 -4.51 -3.28 10.19
CA ALA A 126 -4.47 -4.36 9.19
C ALA A 126 -4.03 -3.85 7.81
N LEU A 127 -4.40 -2.62 7.45
CA LEU A 127 -4.12 -2.00 6.15
C LEU A 127 -2.81 -1.17 6.13
N ARG A 128 -1.94 -1.29 7.15
CA ARG A 128 -0.71 -0.47 7.30
C ARG A 128 0.26 -0.53 6.12
N ASN A 129 0.24 -1.62 5.35
CA ASN A 129 1.10 -1.84 4.19
C ASN A 129 0.43 -1.46 2.87
N VAL A 130 -0.88 -1.25 2.88
CA VAL A 130 -1.66 -1.02 1.67
C VAL A 130 -1.27 0.32 1.03
N GLY A 131 -0.87 0.25 -0.24
CA GLY A 131 -0.40 1.38 -1.02
C GLY A 131 1.08 1.72 -0.83
N LEU A 132 1.85 0.83 -0.19
CA LEU A 132 3.30 0.96 0.04
C LEU A 132 4.11 -0.23 -0.48
N ILE A 133 3.48 -1.40 -0.64
CA ILE A 133 4.12 -2.62 -1.14
C ILE A 133 3.49 -3.06 -2.46
N ASP A 134 4.28 -3.74 -3.28
CA ASP A 134 3.75 -4.62 -4.32
C ASP A 134 3.17 -5.88 -3.64
N PRO A 135 1.86 -6.16 -3.79
CA PRO A 135 1.22 -7.32 -3.14
C PRO A 135 1.71 -8.67 -3.66
N SER A 136 2.39 -8.71 -4.81
CA SER A 136 3.01 -9.92 -5.38
C SER A 136 4.48 -10.09 -5.01
N SER A 137 5.10 -9.08 -4.37
CA SER A 137 6.49 -9.11 -3.94
C SER A 137 6.61 -9.65 -2.51
N LEU A 138 7.16 -10.87 -2.39
CA LEU A 138 7.54 -11.42 -1.08
C LEU A 138 8.56 -10.52 -0.38
N GLN A 139 9.52 -9.98 -1.13
CA GLN A 139 10.58 -9.14 -0.59
C GLN A 139 10.02 -7.85 0.03
N ASP A 140 9.09 -7.16 -0.66
CA ASP A 140 8.42 -5.98 -0.10
C ASP A 140 7.69 -6.31 1.20
N TYR A 141 7.05 -7.48 1.26
CA TYR A 141 6.35 -7.91 2.46
C TYR A 141 7.32 -8.15 3.63
N LEU A 142 8.45 -8.82 3.38
CA LEU A 142 9.50 -9.09 4.37
C LEU A 142 10.15 -7.79 4.89
N GLU A 143 10.48 -6.85 4.00
CA GLU A 143 11.07 -5.54 4.36
C GLU A 143 10.18 -4.74 5.30
N ARG A 144 8.87 -4.95 5.25
CA ARG A 144 7.89 -4.33 6.17
C ARG A 144 7.55 -5.19 7.39
N GLY A 145 8.39 -6.18 7.70
CA GLY A 145 8.21 -7.07 8.84
C GLY A 145 7.13 -8.12 8.66
N GLY A 146 6.79 -8.46 7.41
CA GLY A 146 5.98 -9.63 7.08
C GLY A 146 6.55 -10.90 7.71
N TYR A 147 5.68 -11.82 8.08
CA TYR A 147 6.00 -13.08 8.78
C TYR A 147 6.65 -13.00 10.16
N ARG A 148 7.07 -11.83 10.67
CA ARG A 148 7.65 -11.72 12.02
C ARG A 148 6.76 -12.32 13.12
N ALA A 149 5.44 -12.13 13.03
CA ALA A 149 4.51 -12.73 13.99
C ALA A 149 4.37 -14.25 13.82
N LEU A 150 4.51 -14.76 12.59
CA LEU A 150 4.49 -16.20 12.30
C LEU A 150 5.76 -16.86 12.85
N GLU A 151 6.92 -16.28 12.58
CA GLU A 151 8.22 -16.71 13.10
C GLU A 151 8.17 -16.84 14.63
N LYS A 152 7.79 -15.76 15.33
CA LYS A 152 7.61 -15.78 16.80
C LYS A 152 6.64 -16.89 17.24
N SER A 153 5.52 -17.05 16.55
CA SER A 153 4.49 -18.04 16.93
C SER A 153 4.96 -19.49 16.72
N LEU A 154 5.83 -19.74 15.75
CA LEU A 154 6.35 -21.07 15.43
C LEU A 154 7.56 -21.45 16.28
N LEU A 155 8.44 -20.48 16.57
CA LEU A 155 9.73 -20.75 17.21
C LEU A 155 9.69 -20.53 18.73
N ASP A 156 8.92 -19.55 19.21
CA ASP A 156 9.02 -19.07 20.59
C ASP A 156 7.75 -19.33 21.42
N MET A 157 6.68 -19.85 20.80
CA MET A 157 5.36 -19.98 21.45
C MET A 157 4.79 -21.38 21.33
N ARG A 158 4.19 -21.86 22.42
CA ARG A 158 3.29 -23.01 22.41
C ARG A 158 1.91 -22.62 21.87
N PRO A 159 1.13 -23.55 21.30
CA PRO A 159 -0.23 -23.27 20.80
C PRO A 159 -1.13 -22.56 21.82
N GLU A 160 -1.04 -22.92 23.10
CA GLU A 160 -1.84 -22.32 24.17
C GLU A 160 -1.47 -20.85 24.38
N GLN A 161 -0.19 -20.51 24.27
CA GLN A 161 0.29 -19.12 24.41
C GLN A 161 -0.18 -18.25 23.24
N VAL A 162 -0.27 -18.82 22.03
CA VAL A 162 -0.84 -18.12 20.87
C VAL A 162 -2.32 -17.83 21.10
N ILE A 163 -3.09 -18.80 21.60
CA ILE A 163 -4.51 -18.61 21.92
C ILE A 163 -4.67 -17.54 23.00
N GLU A 164 -3.86 -17.57 24.06
CA GLU A 164 -3.88 -16.56 25.12
C GLU A 164 -3.57 -15.15 24.59
N GLU A 165 -2.61 -15.00 23.69
CA GLU A 165 -2.28 -13.72 23.07
C GLU A 165 -3.49 -13.15 22.29
N ILE A 166 -4.18 -14.00 21.53
CA ILE A 166 -5.40 -13.59 20.81
C ILE A 166 -6.54 -13.24 21.78
N ILE A 167 -6.70 -13.96 22.89
CA ILE A 167 -7.67 -13.61 23.94
C ILE A 167 -7.33 -12.23 24.53
N LYS A 168 -6.07 -12.00 24.92
CA LYS A 168 -5.58 -10.72 25.46
C LYS A 168 -5.78 -9.56 24.50
N SER A 169 -5.64 -9.79 23.19
CA SER A 169 -5.85 -8.77 22.16
C SER A 169 -7.30 -8.26 22.07
N GLY A 170 -8.27 -9.00 22.59
CA GLY A 170 -9.69 -8.69 22.46
C GLY A 170 -10.22 -8.79 21.03
N LEU A 171 -9.53 -9.49 20.12
CA LEU A 171 -9.95 -9.63 18.73
C LEU A 171 -11.33 -10.29 18.63
N ARG A 172 -12.21 -9.66 17.84
CA ARG A 172 -13.56 -10.13 17.55
C ARG A 172 -13.69 -10.47 16.06
N GLY A 173 -14.57 -11.43 15.75
CA GLY A 173 -14.88 -11.81 14.38
C GLY A 173 -15.36 -10.61 13.55
N ARG A 174 -14.76 -10.40 12.39
CA ARG A 174 -15.04 -9.25 11.52
C ARG A 174 -16.12 -9.49 10.46
N GLY A 175 -16.62 -10.72 10.33
CA GLY A 175 -17.76 -11.07 9.46
C GLY A 175 -19.13 -10.73 10.05
N GLY A 176 -19.27 -9.63 10.80
CA GLY A 176 -20.55 -9.18 11.37
C GLY A 176 -20.85 -9.64 12.80
N GLY A 177 -20.86 -10.96 13.06
CA GLY A 177 -21.32 -11.51 14.35
C GLY A 177 -20.48 -11.16 15.59
N GLY A 178 -19.24 -10.68 15.41
CA GLY A 178 -18.46 -10.12 16.51
C GLY A 178 -18.08 -11.11 17.63
N PHE A 179 -18.12 -12.42 17.39
CA PHE A 179 -17.75 -13.42 18.40
C PHE A 179 -16.24 -13.31 18.75
N PRO A 180 -15.83 -13.43 20.03
CA PRO A 180 -14.41 -13.36 20.41
C PRO A 180 -13.57 -14.44 19.72
N ALA A 181 -12.58 -14.03 18.94
CA ALA A 181 -11.78 -14.94 18.11
C ALA A 181 -10.99 -15.95 18.96
N GLY A 182 -10.38 -15.48 20.06
CA GLY A 182 -9.60 -16.33 20.97
C GLY A 182 -10.42 -17.41 21.67
N LEU A 183 -11.68 -17.12 22.03
CA LEU A 183 -12.58 -18.13 22.61
C LEU A 183 -12.97 -19.20 21.60
N LYS A 184 -13.20 -18.81 20.33
CA LYS A 184 -13.45 -19.75 19.24
C LYS A 184 -12.26 -20.70 19.05
N TRP A 185 -11.04 -20.16 19.08
CA TRP A 185 -9.81 -20.96 18.95
C TRP A 185 -9.61 -21.89 20.14
N LYS A 186 -9.82 -21.40 21.37
CA LYS A 186 -9.74 -22.20 22.60
C LYS A 186 -10.71 -23.39 22.58
N ALA A 187 -11.97 -23.15 22.19
CA ALA A 187 -12.98 -24.20 22.08
C ALA A 187 -12.59 -25.26 21.04
N CYS A 188 -12.12 -24.83 19.87
CA CYS A 188 -11.62 -25.75 18.84
C CYS A 188 -10.47 -26.61 19.37
N ALA A 189 -9.46 -25.99 19.97
CA ALA A 189 -8.28 -26.69 20.50
C ALA A 189 -8.62 -27.73 21.58
N ALA A 190 -9.61 -27.45 22.45
CA ALA A 190 -10.04 -28.34 23.51
C ALA A 190 -10.80 -29.59 23.03
N THR A 191 -11.39 -29.56 21.83
CA THR A 191 -12.11 -30.71 21.28
C THR A 191 -11.12 -31.79 20.84
N PRO A 192 -11.21 -33.04 21.31
CA PRO A 192 -10.30 -34.13 20.94
C PRO A 192 -10.70 -34.76 19.59
N ALA A 193 -10.53 -34.01 18.50
CA ALA A 193 -10.85 -34.46 17.15
C ALA A 193 -9.69 -34.20 16.17
N GLN A 194 -9.47 -35.15 15.27
CA GLN A 194 -8.52 -35.08 14.17
C GLN A 194 -9.15 -35.64 12.89
N PRO A 195 -8.86 -35.07 11.71
CA PRO A 195 -8.04 -33.88 11.47
C PRO A 195 -8.74 -32.57 11.91
N ARG A 196 -7.95 -31.49 12.04
CA ARG A 196 -8.46 -30.13 12.30
C ARG A 196 -8.31 -29.27 11.04
N TYR A 197 -9.23 -28.33 10.87
CA TYR A 197 -9.26 -27.45 9.70
C TYR A 197 -9.28 -25.98 10.09
N ILE A 198 -8.64 -25.15 9.27
CA ILE A 198 -8.77 -23.69 9.29
C ILE A 198 -9.47 -23.29 8.00
N ILE A 199 -10.61 -22.62 8.13
CA ILE A 199 -11.40 -22.14 7.00
C ILE A 199 -11.41 -20.61 7.04
N CYS A 200 -10.92 -19.98 5.97
CA CYS A 200 -11.06 -18.56 5.75
C CYS A 200 -12.29 -18.32 4.87
N ASN A 201 -13.28 -17.61 5.38
CA ASN A 201 -14.41 -17.18 4.56
C ASN A 201 -14.01 -15.92 3.78
N GLY A 202 -13.91 -16.05 2.45
CA GLY A 202 -13.68 -14.94 1.51
C GLY A 202 -14.90 -14.60 0.66
N ASP A 203 -16.06 -15.18 0.97
CA ASP A 203 -17.35 -14.85 0.35
C ASP A 203 -17.87 -13.54 0.97
N GLU A 204 -17.37 -12.41 0.45
CA GLU A 204 -17.77 -11.05 0.82
C GLU A 204 -18.95 -10.62 -0.07
N GLY A 205 -20.14 -11.13 0.26
CA GLY A 205 -21.41 -10.88 -0.47
C GLY A 205 -21.96 -9.46 -0.38
#